data_AF-A0A1M3H6A5-F1
#
_entry.id   AF-A0A1M3H6A5-F1
#
_cell.length_a   1.000
_cell.length_b   1.000
_cell.length_c   1.000
_cell.angle_alpha   90.00
_cell.angle_beta   90.00
_cell.angle_gamma   90.00
#
_symmetry.space_group_name_H-M   'P 1'
#
loop_
_entity.id
_entity.type
_entity.pdbx_description
1 polymer ?
#
loop_
_entity_poly.entity_id
_entity_poly.type
_entity_poly.pdbx_seq_one_letter_code
_entity_poly.pdbx_strand_id
1 'polypeptide(L)'
;MKKQQQSDRQRRTRLLIQAGGILQKSGLLDAFLIAPGDDLQDHENFEKASRLLGFLSACFENNEFNEENLEAWQSLGSRLLRYF
;
A
#
# COMPACT_ATOMS: atom_id res chain seq x y z
N MET A 1 -27.05 -7.35 -13.00
CA MET A 1 -26.34 -7.83 -11.79
C MET A 1 -24.96 -8.41 -12.10
N LYS A 2 -24.81 -9.46 -12.95
CA LYS A 2 -23.50 -10.05 -13.29
C LYS A 2 -22.45 -9.06 -13.86
N LYS A 3 -22.87 -8.15 -14.76
CA LYS A 3 -21.97 -7.12 -15.34
C LYS A 3 -21.47 -6.10 -14.31
N GLN A 4 -22.30 -5.73 -13.33
CA GLN A 4 -21.93 -4.79 -12.28
C GLN A 4 -20.89 -5.40 -11.35
N GLN A 5 -21.12 -6.64 -10.89
CA GLN A 5 -20.17 -7.38 -10.05
C GLN A 5 -18.80 -7.57 -10.74
N GLN A 6 -18.79 -7.79 -12.06
CA GLN A 6 -17.56 -7.89 -12.83
C GLN A 6 -16.80 -6.55 -12.88
N SER A 7 -17.51 -5.44 -13.09
CA SER A 7 -16.94 -4.09 -13.06
C SER A 7 -16.34 -3.77 -11.68
N ASP A 8 -17.04 -4.12 -10.60
CA ASP A 8 -16.59 -3.87 -9.23
C ASP A 8 -15.33 -4.68 -8.90
N ARG A 9 -15.27 -5.95 -9.34
CA ARG A 9 -14.05 -6.78 -9.21
C ARG A 9 -12.86 -6.14 -9.91
N GLN A 10 -13.04 -5.67 -11.15
CA GLN A 10 -11.96 -5.03 -11.90
C GLN A 10 -11.49 -3.72 -11.24
N ARG A 11 -12.42 -2.92 -10.72
CA ARG A 11 -12.08 -1.70 -9.96
C ARG A 11 -11.27 -2.03 -8.71
N ARG A 12 -11.70 -3.05 -7.94
CA ARG A 12 -10.98 -3.54 -6.77
C ARG A 12 -9.57 -4.03 -7.14
N THR A 13 -9.43 -4.82 -8.19
CA THR A 13 -8.12 -5.29 -8.65
C THR A 13 -7.20 -4.12 -9.02
N ARG A 14 -7.72 -3.12 -9.77
CA ARG A 14 -6.93 -1.92 -10.10
C ARG A 14 -6.49 -1.15 -8.87
N LEU A 15 -7.38 -0.94 -7.90
CA LEU A 15 -7.05 -0.26 -6.65
C LEU A 15 -5.93 -0.99 -5.89
N LEU A 16 -6.02 -2.31 -5.75
CA LEU A 16 -5.01 -3.11 -5.05
C LEU A 16 -3.65 -3.06 -5.76
N ILE A 17 -3.63 -3.13 -7.09
CA ILE A 17 -2.41 -2.98 -7.89
C ILE A 17 -1.79 -1.59 -7.67
N GLN A 18 -2.61 -0.53 -7.70
CA GLN A 18 -2.15 0.84 -7.49
C GLN A 18 -1.61 1.05 -6.08
N ALA A 19 -2.29 0.51 -5.06
CA ALA A 19 -1.82 0.55 -3.67
C ALA A 19 -0.49 -0.19 -3.49
N GLY A 20 -0.35 -1.38 -4.09
CA GLY A 20 0.93 -2.10 -4.13
C GLY A 20 2.04 -1.30 -4.81
N GLY A 21 1.70 -0.60 -5.91
CA GLY A 21 2.61 0.33 -6.56
C GLY A 21 3.07 1.47 -5.64
N ILE A 22 2.17 2.04 -4.82
CA ILE A 22 2.55 3.08 -3.84
C ILE A 22 3.53 2.52 -2.80
N LEU A 23 3.29 1.30 -2.29
CA LEU A 23 4.20 0.64 -1.34
C LEU A 23 5.58 0.35 -1.93
N GLN A 24 5.64 -0.01 -3.22
CA GLN A 24 6.91 -0.17 -3.92
C GLN A 24 7.66 1.16 -4.00
N LYS A 25 6.94 2.23 -4.37
CA LYS A 25 7.51 3.57 -4.55
C LYS A 25 8.01 4.20 -3.26
N SER A 26 7.41 3.87 -2.12
CA SER A 26 7.89 4.31 -0.81
C SER A 26 9.14 3.57 -0.33
N GLY A 27 9.62 2.56 -1.06
CA GLY A 27 10.75 1.72 -0.67
C GLY A 27 10.40 0.69 0.42
N LEU A 28 9.12 0.58 0.80
CA LEU A 28 8.71 -0.34 1.86
C LEU A 28 8.86 -1.80 1.42
N LEU A 29 8.55 -2.13 0.17
CA LEU A 29 8.71 -3.51 -0.29
C LEU A 29 10.17 -3.98 -0.17
N ASP A 30 11.13 -3.15 -0.57
CA ASP A 30 12.56 -3.46 -0.45
C ASP A 30 12.99 -3.57 1.03
N ALA A 31 12.53 -2.66 1.88
CA ALA A 31 12.84 -2.66 3.32
C ALA A 31 12.35 -3.93 4.03
N PHE A 32 11.24 -4.53 3.57
CA PHE A 32 10.68 -5.76 4.11
C PHE A 32 10.99 -7.02 3.28
N LEU A 33 11.92 -6.91 2.32
CA LEU A 33 12.38 -8.02 1.46
C LEU A 33 11.25 -8.68 0.66
N ILE A 34 10.26 -7.90 0.25
CA ILE A 34 9.12 -8.33 -0.56
C ILE A 34 9.45 -8.06 -2.04
N ALA A 35 9.54 -9.11 -2.83
CA ALA A 35 9.82 -9.01 -4.25
C ALA A 35 8.53 -8.96 -5.08
N PRO A 36 8.54 -8.33 -6.28
CA PRO A 36 7.46 -8.49 -7.23
C PRO A 36 7.25 -9.98 -7.57
N GLY A 37 6.04 -10.48 -7.34
CA GLY A 37 5.69 -11.89 -7.56
C GLY A 37 5.65 -12.74 -6.28
N ASP A 38 6.10 -12.22 -5.13
CA ASP A 38 5.85 -12.86 -3.84
C ASP A 38 4.34 -12.94 -3.60
N ASP A 39 3.82 -14.16 -3.39
CA ASP A 39 2.46 -14.33 -2.87
C ASP A 39 2.47 -14.13 -1.35
N LEU A 40 2.04 -12.96 -0.90
CA LEU A 40 1.99 -12.61 0.52
C LEU A 40 0.91 -13.38 1.30
N GLN A 41 0.08 -14.18 0.63
CA GLN A 41 -0.88 -15.09 1.29
C GLN A 41 -0.25 -16.45 1.59
N ASP A 42 0.88 -16.79 0.96
CA ASP A 42 1.58 -18.04 1.21
C ASP A 42 2.29 -18.04 2.56
N HIS A 43 2.36 -19.23 3.18
CA HIS A 43 2.97 -19.39 4.49
C HIS A 43 4.44 -18.95 4.53
N GLU A 44 5.18 -19.15 3.43
CA GLU A 44 6.59 -18.76 3.31
C GLU A 44 6.80 -17.24 3.34
N ASN A 45 5.79 -16.45 2.94
CA ASN A 45 5.84 -14.99 2.94
C ASN A 45 5.10 -14.37 4.11
N PHE A 46 4.48 -15.17 4.98
CA PHE A 46 3.69 -14.71 6.11
C PHE A 46 4.50 -13.78 7.03
N GLU A 47 5.78 -14.09 7.26
CA GLU A 47 6.63 -13.25 8.11
C GLU A 47 6.90 -11.87 7.49
N LYS A 48 7.17 -11.82 6.17
CA LYS A 48 7.34 -10.56 5.44
C LYS A 48 6.07 -9.71 5.50
N ALA A 49 4.93 -10.34 5.24
CA ALA A 49 3.62 -9.71 5.31
C ALA A 49 3.33 -9.18 6.73
N SER A 50 3.62 -9.97 7.76
CA SER A 50 3.42 -9.61 9.16
C SER A 50 4.27 -8.41 9.58
N ARG A 51 5.54 -8.36 9.14
CA ARG A 51 6.43 -7.23 9.44
C ARG A 51 5.95 -5.93 8.77
N LEU A 52 5.60 -5.99 7.48
CA LEU A 52 5.06 -4.83 6.77
C LEU A 52 3.77 -4.33 7.42
N LEU A 53 2.85 -5.24 7.75
CA LEU A 53 1.60 -4.87 8.40
C LEU A 53 1.84 -4.25 9.78
N GLY A 54 2.71 -4.85 10.60
CA GLY A 54 3.05 -4.32 11.93
C GLY A 54 3.66 -2.92 11.85
N PHE A 55 4.55 -2.67 10.88
CA PHE A 55 5.10 -1.34 10.65
C PHE A 55 4.03 -0.32 10.27
N LEU A 56 3.16 -0.65 9.30
CA LEU A 56 2.09 0.25 8.88
C LEU A 56 1.08 0.54 10.01
N SER A 57 0.76 -0.47 10.83
CA SER A 57 -0.08 -0.31 12.01
C SER A 57 0.57 0.62 13.04
N ALA A 58 1.85 0.43 13.34
CA ALA A 58 2.57 1.32 14.26
C ALA A 58 2.64 2.76 13.71
N CYS A 59 2.86 2.95 12.40
CA CYS A 59 2.79 4.28 11.79
C CYS A 59 1.39 4.88 11.92
N PHE A 60 0.34 4.10 11.67
CA PHE A 60 -1.04 4.54 11.82
C PHE A 60 -1.34 4.98 13.26
N GLU A 61 -0.95 4.17 14.25
CA GLU A 61 -1.19 4.46 15.67
C GLU A 61 -0.39 5.66 16.18
N ASN A 62 0.81 5.88 15.66
CA ASN A 62 1.69 6.97 16.08
C ASN A 62 1.42 8.31 15.39
N ASN A 63 0.45 8.39 14.48
CA ASN A 63 0.13 9.62 13.75
C ASN A 63 -1.33 10.03 13.97
N GLU A 64 -1.56 11.34 14.12
CA GLU A 64 -2.91 11.89 14.19
C GLU A 64 -3.46 12.19 12.79
N PHE A 65 -4.67 11.72 12.49
CA PHE A 65 -5.34 11.95 11.21
C PHE A 65 -6.17 13.23 11.23
N ASN A 66 -5.50 14.36 11.50
CA ASN A 66 -6.08 15.70 11.42
C ASN A 66 -5.78 16.36 10.06
N GLU A 67 -6.45 17.47 9.75
CA GLU A 67 -6.36 18.14 8.44
C GLU A 67 -4.93 18.60 8.11
N GLU A 68 -4.22 19.17 9.09
CA GLU A 68 -2.83 19.63 8.93
C GLU A 68 -1.89 18.50 8.51
N ASN A 69 -1.96 17.35 9.19
CA ASN A 69 -1.14 16.18 8.86
C ASN A 69 -1.51 15.61 7.48
N LEU A 70 -2.80 15.56 7.14
CA LEU A 70 -3.25 15.12 5.82
C LEU A 70 -2.72 16.02 4.70
N GLU A 71 -2.75 17.34 4.88
CA GLU A 71 -2.19 18.31 3.93
C GLU A 71 -0.67 18.15 3.79
N ALA A 72 0.04 17.99 4.91
CA ALA A 72 1.48 17.78 4.92
C ALA A 72 1.87 16.49 4.16
N TRP A 73 1.18 15.37 4.42
CA TRP A 73 1.41 14.11 3.72
C TRP A 73 1.03 14.19 2.25
N GLN A 74 -0.05 14.90 1.90
CA GLN A 74 -0.45 15.12 0.51
C GLN A 74 0.61 15.92 -0.25
N SER A 75 1.15 16.98 0.35
CA SER A 75 2.22 17.80 -0.25
C SER A 75 3.47 16.96 -0.52
N LEU A 76 3.90 16.17 0.47
CA LEU A 76 5.02 15.25 0.33
C LEU A 76 4.75 14.19 -0.76
N GLY A 77 3.59 13.52 -0.68
CA GLY A 77 3.19 12.47 -1.62
C GLY A 77 3.11 12.98 -3.05
N SER A 78 2.57 14.19 -3.25
CA SER A 78 2.49 14.84 -4.57
C SER A 78 3.88 15.09 -5.15
N ARG A 79 4.85 15.49 -4.32
CA ARG A 79 6.25 15.65 -4.76
C ARG A 79 6.87 14.30 -5.14
N LEU A 80 6.70 13.28 -4.30
CA LEU A 80 7.25 11.95 -4.56
C LEU A 80 6.64 11.30 -5.80
N LEU A 81 5.35 11.52 -6.06
CA LEU A 81 4.66 11.00 -7.25
C LEU A 81 5.06 11.69 -8.56
N ARG A 82 5.57 12.94 -8.52
CA ARG A 82 6.00 13.68 -9.72
C ARG A 82 7.35 13.23 -10.30
N TYR A 83 8.22 12.63 -9.48
CA TYR A 83 9.52 12.13 -9.93
C TYR A 83 9.45 10.68 -10.44
N PHE A 84 8.31 10.31 -11.03
CA PHE A 84 8.03 9.00 -11.62
C PHE A 84 7.69 9.08 -13.10
#